data_AF-A0A0P9HDR2-F1
#
_entry.id   AF-A0A0P9HDR2-F1
#
_cell.length_a   1.000
_cell.length_b   1.000
_cell.length_c   1.000
_cell.angle_alpha   90.00
_cell.angle_beta   90.00
_cell.angle_gamma   90.00
#
_symmetry.space_group_name_H-M   'P 1'
#
loop_
_entity.id
_entity.type
_entity.pdbx_description
1 polymer ?
#
loop_
_entity_poly.entity_id
_entity_poly.type
_entity_poly.pdbx_seq_one_letter_code
_entity_poly.pdbx_strand_id
1 'polypeptide(L)'
;VTPTPTLSAEKSDYLTGDANNNGKPSPGDTLTYLVRITNKGQVAASNVVFNDDPSSFFTNITFRAGSVVTSQGTILKGNTAGDTTIQIAIGTLPPGASVNINFDVVVKNPVSPNLVKNQGTIQASNAPVTLTDDPDTPAPNDPTVTFIPPGDVPTAIQLLSFTARWQGQQVAVRWATAAEINTWGFHLFRSATQQRASATRITPAIILASGRNGGATYSWIDTPGSQATIYYYWLQEIEQDGTTHEYGPIVTPAS
;
A
#
# COMPACT_ATOMS: atom_id res chain seq x y z
N VAL A 1 -18.96 -16.22 41.02
CA VAL A 1 -18.30 -15.89 39.74
C VAL A 1 -16.92 -15.35 40.06
N THR A 2 -15.87 -16.01 39.59
CA THR A 2 -14.50 -15.51 39.76
C THR A 2 -14.33 -14.29 38.86
N PRO A 3 -13.91 -13.12 39.36
CA PRO A 3 -13.77 -11.94 38.53
C PRO A 3 -12.71 -12.17 37.44
N THR A 4 -13.06 -11.86 36.19
CA THR A 4 -12.15 -11.92 35.05
C THR A 4 -11.57 -10.54 34.75
N PRO A 5 -10.34 -10.44 34.19
CA PRO A 5 -9.82 -9.19 33.67
C PRO A 5 -10.71 -8.68 32.53
N THR A 6 -10.67 -7.38 32.30
CA THR A 6 -11.35 -6.75 31.17
C THR A 6 -10.31 -5.94 30.42
N LEU A 7 -9.85 -6.47 29.29
CA LEU A 7 -8.89 -5.79 28.44
C LEU A 7 -9.64 -4.92 27.42
N SER A 8 -9.08 -3.75 27.15
CA SER A 8 -9.46 -2.87 26.05
C SER A 8 -8.20 -2.41 25.35
N ALA A 9 -8.25 -2.24 24.04
CA ALA A 9 -7.10 -1.76 23.28
C ALA A 9 -7.54 -0.75 22.23
N GLU A 10 -7.00 0.46 22.31
CA GLU A 10 -7.20 1.49 21.28
C GLU A 10 -6.02 1.43 20.31
N LYS A 11 -6.27 1.67 19.03
CA LYS A 11 -5.24 1.79 18.00
C LYS A 11 -5.52 2.99 17.10
N SER A 12 -4.62 3.96 17.14
CA SER A 12 -4.64 5.12 16.26
C SER A 12 -3.47 5.09 15.29
N ASP A 13 -3.56 5.89 14.23
CA ASP A 13 -2.48 6.12 13.28
C ASP A 13 -2.20 7.62 13.10
N TYR A 14 -0.95 7.92 12.70
CA TYR A 14 -0.50 9.28 12.42
C TYR A 14 0.41 9.28 11.20
N LEU A 15 0.26 10.28 10.32
CA LEU A 15 1.23 10.57 9.27
C LEU A 15 2.51 11.13 9.89
N THR A 16 3.60 10.38 9.82
CA THR A 16 4.89 10.76 10.44
C THR A 16 6.02 10.91 9.42
N GLY A 17 5.90 10.31 8.24
CA GLY A 17 6.78 10.55 7.11
C GLY A 17 5.99 10.92 5.87
N ASP A 18 5.84 12.21 5.62
CA ASP A 18 5.17 12.76 4.44
C ASP A 18 6.21 12.97 3.33
N ALA A 19 6.21 12.09 2.32
CA ALA A 19 7.22 12.07 1.27
C ALA A 19 7.07 13.22 0.28
N ASN A 20 5.84 13.72 0.08
CA ASN A 20 5.54 14.79 -0.88
C ASN A 20 5.19 16.13 -0.21
N ASN A 21 5.15 16.19 1.14
CA ASN A 21 4.88 17.36 1.96
C ASN A 21 3.49 18.00 1.72
N ASN A 22 2.48 17.21 1.36
CA ASN A 22 1.12 17.69 1.11
C ASN A 22 0.22 17.64 2.37
N GLY A 23 0.72 17.11 3.48
CA GLY A 23 0.02 16.97 4.76
C GLY A 23 -1.07 15.90 4.76
N LYS A 24 -1.06 14.95 3.82
CA LYS A 24 -2.10 13.93 3.66
C LYS A 24 -1.48 12.56 3.40
N PRO A 25 -2.05 11.48 3.97
CA PRO A 25 -1.60 10.12 3.69
C PRO A 25 -1.65 9.78 2.19
N SER A 26 -0.51 9.39 1.65
CA SER A 26 -0.31 9.01 0.26
C SER A 26 0.66 7.82 0.12
N PRO A 27 0.64 7.10 -1.02
CA PRO A 27 1.61 6.06 -1.33
C PRO A 27 3.05 6.55 -1.19
N GLY A 28 3.87 5.77 -0.49
CA GLY A 28 5.24 6.15 -0.14
C GLY A 28 5.38 6.78 1.24
N ASP A 29 4.29 7.31 1.81
CA ASP A 29 4.30 7.89 3.13
C ASP A 29 4.43 6.84 4.23
N THR A 30 4.94 7.29 5.38
CA THR A 30 5.05 6.50 6.59
C THR A 30 3.94 6.87 7.58
N LEU A 31 3.18 5.86 7.98
CA LEU A 31 2.21 5.94 9.06
C LEU A 31 2.79 5.27 10.31
N THR A 32 2.70 5.94 11.45
CA THR A 32 3.01 5.33 12.75
C THR A 32 1.70 4.94 13.42
N TYR A 33 1.56 3.65 13.75
CA TYR A 33 0.48 3.17 14.60
C TYR A 33 0.85 3.29 16.08
N LEU A 34 -0.10 3.71 16.91
CA LEU A 34 0.00 3.73 18.36
C LEU A 34 -1.10 2.86 18.94
N VAL A 35 -0.72 1.83 19.70
CA VAL A 35 -1.63 0.92 20.39
C VAL A 35 -1.55 1.15 21.90
N ARG A 36 -2.69 1.37 22.55
CA ARG A 36 -2.79 1.47 24.00
C ARG A 36 -3.66 0.34 24.55
N ILE A 37 -3.05 -0.60 25.24
CA ILE A 37 -3.74 -1.72 25.90
C ILE A 37 -3.95 -1.37 27.36
N THR A 38 -5.17 -1.49 27.87
CA THR A 38 -5.53 -1.19 29.27
C THR A 38 -6.31 -2.33 29.89
N ASN A 39 -5.98 -2.70 31.13
CA ASN A 39 -6.82 -3.56 31.94
C ASN A 39 -7.83 -2.71 32.73
N LYS A 40 -9.06 -2.65 32.22
CA LYS A 40 -10.19 -1.95 32.85
C LYS A 40 -10.91 -2.80 33.92
N GLY A 41 -10.49 -4.05 34.12
CA GLY A 41 -11.03 -4.96 35.13
C GLY A 41 -10.45 -4.73 36.53
N GLN A 42 -10.95 -5.49 37.50
CA GLN A 42 -10.50 -5.46 38.91
C GLN A 42 -9.47 -6.55 39.25
N VAL A 43 -9.12 -7.40 38.26
CA VAL A 43 -8.17 -8.51 38.42
C VAL A 43 -7.09 -8.39 37.36
N ALA A 44 -5.86 -8.79 37.71
CA ALA A 44 -4.73 -8.77 36.78
C ALA A 44 -4.96 -9.73 35.58
N ALA A 45 -4.66 -9.24 34.38
CA ALA A 45 -4.57 -10.08 33.20
C ALA A 45 -3.18 -10.73 33.16
N SER A 46 -3.13 -12.05 33.00
CA SER A 46 -1.88 -12.83 33.01
C SER A 46 -1.48 -13.23 31.59
N ASN A 47 -0.17 -13.27 31.34
CA ASN A 47 0.40 -13.69 30.05
C ASN A 47 -0.21 -12.92 28.86
N VAL A 48 -0.34 -11.61 29.01
CA VAL A 48 -0.84 -10.75 27.94
C VAL A 48 0.14 -10.75 26.78
N VAL A 49 -0.36 -10.98 25.57
CA VAL A 49 0.39 -10.96 24.32
C VAL A 49 -0.35 -10.09 23.31
N PHE A 50 0.37 -9.16 22.70
CA PHE A 50 -0.11 -8.41 21.54
C PHE A 50 0.41 -9.05 20.25
N ASN A 51 -0.46 -9.18 19.25
CA ASN A 51 -0.13 -9.69 17.92
C ASN A 51 -0.70 -8.75 16.86
N ASP A 52 0.04 -8.56 15.77
CA ASP A 52 -0.39 -7.77 14.62
C ASP A 52 0.20 -8.35 13.33
N ASP A 53 -0.52 -8.23 12.21
CA ASP A 53 -0.03 -8.59 10.88
C ASP A 53 -0.32 -7.45 9.88
N PRO A 54 0.49 -6.38 9.91
CA PRO A 54 0.30 -5.25 9.01
C PRO A 54 0.60 -5.61 7.55
N SER A 55 1.18 -6.79 7.26
CA SER A 55 1.61 -7.20 5.92
C SER A 55 0.66 -8.18 5.25
N SER A 56 -0.45 -8.56 5.90
CA SER A 56 -1.43 -9.49 5.34
C SER A 56 -1.93 -9.01 3.96
N PHE A 57 -2.30 -9.95 3.08
CA PHE A 57 -2.57 -9.69 1.65
C PHE A 57 -3.63 -8.62 1.35
N PHE A 58 -4.44 -8.24 2.34
CA PHE A 58 -5.49 -7.23 2.23
C PHE A 58 -5.07 -5.83 2.68
N THR A 59 -3.79 -5.62 3.03
CA THR A 59 -3.30 -4.33 3.51
C THR A 59 -2.52 -3.58 2.42
N ASN A 60 -2.94 -2.33 2.17
CA ASN A 60 -2.24 -1.38 1.30
C ASN A 60 -0.99 -0.77 1.98
N ILE A 61 -0.34 -1.52 2.88
CA ILE A 61 0.83 -1.08 3.64
C ILE A 61 1.91 -2.16 3.71
N THR A 62 3.16 -1.72 3.87
CA THR A 62 4.34 -2.55 4.11
C THR A 62 4.87 -2.25 5.51
N PHE A 63 4.97 -3.27 6.36
CA PHE A 63 5.53 -3.12 7.69
C PHE A 63 7.01 -2.75 7.66
N ARG A 64 7.43 -1.77 8.48
CA ARG A 64 8.86 -1.45 8.68
C ARG A 64 9.42 -2.27 9.84
N ALA A 65 9.99 -3.43 9.53
CA ALA A 65 10.70 -4.22 10.53
C ALA A 65 11.80 -3.39 11.22
N GLY A 66 11.90 -3.50 12.54
CA GLY A 66 12.81 -2.70 13.38
C GLY A 66 12.17 -1.47 14.02
N SER A 67 10.92 -1.14 13.65
CA SER A 67 10.22 0.04 14.17
C SER A 67 9.45 -0.20 15.47
N VAL A 68 9.32 -1.44 15.94
CA VAL A 68 8.46 -1.74 17.09
C VAL A 68 9.09 -1.25 18.37
N VAL A 69 8.35 -0.44 19.13
CA VAL A 69 8.68 -0.01 20.49
C VAL A 69 7.53 -0.36 21.42
N THR A 70 7.84 -0.81 22.63
CA THR A 70 6.84 -1.09 23.68
C THR A 70 7.28 -0.50 25.01
N SER A 71 6.33 -0.03 25.81
CA SER A 71 6.58 0.46 27.17
C SER A 71 6.74 -0.66 28.20
N GLN A 72 6.36 -1.90 27.86
CA GLN A 72 6.44 -3.06 28.73
C GLN A 72 6.60 -4.36 27.92
N GLY A 73 7.29 -5.34 28.50
CA GLY A 73 7.39 -6.68 27.95
C GLY A 73 8.53 -6.83 26.95
N THR A 74 8.49 -7.92 26.19
CA THR A 74 9.54 -8.30 25.25
C THR A 74 8.96 -8.43 23.84
N ILE A 75 9.62 -7.80 22.87
CA ILE A 75 9.29 -7.92 21.45
C ILE A 75 9.85 -9.26 20.95
N LEU A 76 8.97 -10.18 20.60
CA LEU A 76 9.31 -11.52 20.09
C LEU A 76 9.44 -11.51 18.56
N LYS A 77 8.65 -10.68 17.87
CA LYS A 77 8.68 -10.44 16.43
C LYS A 77 8.40 -8.97 16.12
N GLY A 78 8.97 -8.49 15.03
CA GLY A 78 8.74 -7.15 14.48
C GLY A 78 10.02 -6.32 14.34
N ASN A 79 11.12 -6.76 14.98
CA ASN A 79 12.40 -6.03 14.98
C ASN A 79 13.56 -6.79 14.32
N THR A 80 13.30 -7.96 13.72
CA THR A 80 14.29 -8.67 12.90
C THR A 80 14.07 -8.33 11.43
N ALA A 81 15.14 -8.17 10.66
CA ALA A 81 15.04 -7.92 9.22
C ALA A 81 14.22 -9.02 8.52
N GLY A 82 13.21 -8.62 7.75
CA GLY A 82 12.29 -9.54 7.06
C GLY A 82 11.08 -9.95 7.89
N ASP A 83 10.97 -9.55 9.16
CA ASP A 83 9.72 -9.70 9.91
C ASP A 83 8.58 -8.98 9.21
N THR A 84 7.45 -9.66 9.05
CA THR A 84 6.21 -9.11 8.48
C THR A 84 5.09 -8.98 9.50
N THR A 85 5.29 -9.54 10.69
CA THR A 85 4.32 -9.62 11.80
C THR A 85 4.93 -9.10 13.08
N ILE A 86 4.07 -8.68 14.00
CA ILE A 86 4.45 -8.18 15.32
C ILE A 86 3.94 -9.16 16.37
N GLN A 87 4.79 -9.47 17.34
CA GLN A 87 4.39 -10.22 18.52
C GLN A 87 5.14 -9.70 19.73
N ILE A 88 4.41 -9.32 20.79
CA ILE A 88 4.97 -8.75 22.01
C ILE A 88 4.41 -9.50 23.21
N ALA A 89 5.29 -10.11 24.01
CA ALA A 89 4.94 -10.70 25.28
C ALA A 89 4.94 -9.62 26.37
N ILE A 90 3.76 -9.09 26.69
CA ILE A 90 3.57 -8.00 27.66
C ILE A 90 3.70 -8.52 29.10
N GLY A 91 3.30 -9.78 29.34
CA GLY A 91 3.31 -10.39 30.66
C GLY A 91 2.05 -10.04 31.46
N THR A 92 2.18 -9.84 32.77
CA THR A 92 1.03 -9.51 33.61
C THR A 92 0.69 -8.03 33.51
N LEU A 93 -0.60 -7.71 33.33
CA LEU A 93 -1.13 -6.35 33.33
C LEU A 93 -2.07 -6.16 34.54
N PRO A 94 -1.65 -5.46 35.61
CA PRO A 94 -2.47 -5.19 36.78
C PRO A 94 -3.74 -4.38 36.47
N PRO A 95 -4.74 -4.39 37.37
CA PRO A 95 -5.92 -3.51 37.26
C PRO A 95 -5.53 -2.04 37.08
N GLY A 96 -6.13 -1.36 36.11
CA GLY A 96 -5.89 0.05 35.81
C GLY A 96 -4.58 0.35 35.08
N ALA A 97 -3.69 -0.63 34.88
CA ALA A 97 -2.44 -0.43 34.16
C ALA A 97 -2.65 -0.38 32.64
N SER A 98 -1.79 0.38 31.96
CA SER A 98 -1.75 0.48 30.50
C SER A 98 -0.36 0.16 29.95
N VAL A 99 -0.32 -0.33 28.72
CA VAL A 99 0.88 -0.51 27.89
C VAL A 99 0.69 0.24 26.58
N ASN A 100 1.75 0.94 26.17
CA ASN A 100 1.82 1.63 24.88
C ASN A 100 2.78 0.91 23.96
N ILE A 101 2.37 0.71 22.72
CA ILE A 101 3.17 0.11 21.64
C ILE A 101 3.10 1.07 20.46
N ASN A 102 4.21 1.26 19.75
CA ASN A 102 4.19 1.91 18.45
C ASN A 102 4.99 1.12 17.42
N PHE A 103 4.64 1.32 16.15
CA PHE A 103 5.36 0.75 15.02
C PHE A 103 5.01 1.49 13.73
N ASP A 104 5.89 1.39 12.73
CA ASP A 104 5.76 2.11 11.48
C ASP A 104 5.40 1.19 10.31
N VAL A 105 4.63 1.74 9.38
CA VAL A 105 4.32 1.12 8.10
C VAL A 105 4.47 2.13 6.97
N VAL A 106 4.69 1.66 5.76
CA VAL A 106 4.71 2.49 4.54
C VAL A 106 3.49 2.20 3.69
N VAL A 107 2.78 3.22 3.24
CA VAL A 107 1.66 3.06 2.30
C VAL A 107 2.21 2.55 0.96
N LYS A 108 1.69 1.41 0.49
CA LYS A 108 2.10 0.78 -0.77
C LYS A 108 1.73 1.66 -1.97
N ASN A 109 2.43 1.49 -3.08
CA ASN A 109 2.07 2.05 -4.38
C ASN A 109 1.93 0.90 -5.40
N PRO A 110 0.79 0.72 -6.07
CA PRO A 110 -0.46 1.48 -5.92
C PRO A 110 -1.26 1.09 -4.66
N VAL A 111 -2.25 1.91 -4.32
CA VAL A 111 -3.27 1.64 -3.28
C VAL A 111 -4.59 1.32 -3.97
N SER A 112 -5.20 0.18 -3.63
CA SER A 112 -6.56 -0.15 -4.09
C SER A 112 -7.24 -1.13 -3.12
N PRO A 113 -8.40 -0.80 -2.53
CA PRO A 113 -9.12 0.50 -2.60
C PRO A 113 -8.35 1.62 -1.89
N ASN A 114 -8.77 2.89 -2.04
CA ASN A 114 -8.16 4.12 -1.48
C ASN A 114 -8.23 4.23 0.05
N LEU A 115 -7.82 3.19 0.75
CA LEU A 115 -7.76 3.13 2.20
C LEU A 115 -6.72 2.12 2.64
N VAL A 116 -6.25 2.29 3.87
CA VAL A 116 -5.40 1.36 4.60
C VAL A 116 -6.19 0.89 5.82
N LYS A 117 -6.04 -0.38 6.19
CA LYS A 117 -6.64 -0.93 7.42
C LYS A 117 -5.60 -1.71 8.20
N ASN A 118 -5.68 -1.65 9.52
CA ASN A 118 -4.82 -2.45 10.37
C ASN A 118 -5.52 -2.86 11.68
N GLN A 119 -5.39 -4.12 12.07
CA GLN A 119 -6.09 -4.70 13.23
C GLN A 119 -5.14 -5.54 14.07
N GLY A 120 -4.94 -5.17 15.34
CA GLY A 120 -4.19 -5.96 16.30
C GLY A 120 -5.10 -6.87 17.14
N THR A 121 -4.50 -7.87 17.78
CA THR A 121 -5.18 -8.82 18.68
C THR A 121 -4.42 -8.95 20.00
N ILE A 122 -5.16 -8.88 21.11
CA ILE A 122 -4.68 -9.04 22.48
C ILE A 122 -5.19 -10.37 23.01
N GLN A 123 -4.27 -11.20 23.47
CA GLN A 123 -4.57 -12.49 24.10
C GLN A 123 -4.06 -12.47 25.54
N ALA A 124 -4.79 -13.09 26.46
CA ALA A 124 -4.34 -13.32 27.83
C ALA A 124 -4.82 -14.69 28.29
N SER A 125 -4.13 -15.32 29.24
CA SER A 125 -4.47 -16.69 29.66
C SER A 125 -5.78 -16.77 30.45
N ASN A 126 -6.25 -15.65 31.00
CA ASN A 126 -7.42 -15.56 31.88
C ASN A 126 -8.44 -14.51 31.43
N ALA A 127 -8.37 -14.03 30.19
CA ALA A 127 -9.35 -13.10 29.62
C ALA A 127 -9.72 -13.52 28.18
N PRO A 128 -10.90 -13.12 27.67
CA PRO A 128 -11.23 -13.29 26.26
C PRO A 128 -10.22 -12.59 25.35
N VAL A 129 -10.15 -13.05 24.10
CA VAL A 129 -9.42 -12.33 23.06
C VAL A 129 -10.09 -10.98 22.81
N THR A 130 -9.29 -9.92 22.74
CA THR A 130 -9.73 -8.55 22.46
C THR A 130 -9.04 -8.08 21.19
N LEU A 131 -9.79 -7.48 20.26
CA LEU A 131 -9.17 -6.81 19.12
C LEU A 131 -8.85 -5.36 19.51
N THR A 132 -7.94 -4.73 18.77
CA THR A 132 -7.82 -3.27 18.85
C THR A 132 -9.09 -2.59 18.34
N ASP A 133 -9.26 -1.33 18.71
CA ASP A 133 -10.44 -0.52 18.41
C ASP A 133 -10.00 0.79 17.78
N ASP A 134 -10.66 1.23 16.70
CA ASP A 134 -10.40 2.52 16.09
C ASP A 134 -11.08 3.63 16.91
N PRO A 135 -10.33 4.53 17.59
CA PRO A 135 -10.93 5.57 18.41
C PRO A 135 -11.71 6.61 17.59
N ASP A 136 -11.55 6.65 16.27
CA ASP A 136 -12.25 7.58 15.39
C ASP A 136 -13.64 7.09 14.98
N THR A 137 -14.01 5.84 15.32
CA THR A 137 -15.33 5.28 15.04
C THR A 137 -16.05 4.82 16.32
N PRO A 138 -17.40 4.75 16.31
CA PRO A 138 -18.15 4.22 17.43
C PRO A 138 -18.28 2.68 17.42
N ALA A 139 -17.83 2.00 16.36
CA ALA A 139 -18.01 0.56 16.21
C ALA A 139 -16.95 -0.17 17.04
N PRO A 140 -17.32 -1.04 18.00
CA PRO A 140 -16.34 -1.65 18.88
C PRO A 140 -15.54 -2.75 18.19
N ASN A 141 -14.26 -2.84 18.53
CA ASN A 141 -13.30 -3.84 18.06
C ASN A 141 -13.14 -3.84 16.54
N ASP A 142 -13.18 -2.66 15.91
CA ASP A 142 -12.99 -2.52 14.47
C ASP A 142 -11.54 -2.13 14.09
N PRO A 143 -11.16 -2.32 12.82
CA PRO A 143 -9.81 -1.98 12.37
C PRO A 143 -9.64 -0.47 12.27
N THR A 144 -8.47 0.03 12.67
CA THR A 144 -8.06 1.41 12.38
C THR A 144 -8.03 1.62 10.86
N VAL A 145 -8.75 2.62 10.36
CA VAL A 145 -8.85 2.91 8.92
C VAL A 145 -8.29 4.28 8.57
N THR A 146 -7.21 4.29 7.78
CA THR A 146 -6.70 5.51 7.16
C THR A 146 -7.29 5.66 5.76
N PHE A 147 -8.00 6.75 5.49
CA PHE A 147 -8.43 7.06 4.13
C PHE A 147 -7.27 7.68 3.34
N ILE A 148 -7.08 7.22 2.09
CA ILE A 148 -6.07 7.76 1.18
C ILE A 148 -6.79 8.69 0.18
N PRO A 149 -6.67 10.02 0.28
CA PRO A 149 -7.41 10.94 -0.57
C PRO A 149 -7.18 10.68 -2.07
N PRO A 150 -8.25 10.62 -2.89
CA PRO A 150 -8.11 10.64 -4.34
C PRO A 150 -7.48 11.99 -4.73
N GLY A 151 -6.26 11.96 -5.26
CA GLY A 151 -5.48 13.15 -5.59
C GLY A 151 -4.04 13.11 -5.09
N ASP A 152 -3.75 12.24 -4.12
CA ASP A 152 -2.42 12.13 -3.52
C ASP A 152 -1.85 10.69 -3.59
N VAL A 153 -2.64 9.68 -4.01
CA VAL A 153 -2.05 8.56 -4.77
C VAL A 153 -1.30 9.17 -5.94
N PRO A 154 -0.08 8.75 -6.31
CA PRO A 154 0.52 9.21 -7.56
C PRO A 154 -0.52 8.92 -8.64
N THR A 155 -1.16 9.99 -9.12
CA THR A 155 -2.44 9.91 -9.83
C THR A 155 -2.15 9.70 -11.30
N ALA A 156 -1.24 8.78 -11.55
CA ALA A 156 -0.61 8.49 -12.81
C ALA A 156 -1.68 8.55 -13.93
N ILE A 157 -2.45 7.49 -14.11
CA ILE A 157 -3.63 7.53 -14.97
C ILE A 157 -4.63 6.49 -14.50
N GLN A 158 -5.92 6.75 -14.74
CA GLN A 158 -6.87 5.65 -14.87
C GLN A 158 -6.87 5.18 -16.32
N LEU A 159 -6.18 4.07 -16.60
CA LEU A 159 -6.06 3.51 -17.94
C LEU A 159 -7.37 2.80 -18.35
N LEU A 160 -8.09 3.37 -19.32
CA LEU A 160 -9.32 2.79 -19.88
C LEU A 160 -9.02 1.70 -20.91
N SER A 161 -7.95 1.86 -21.68
CA SER A 161 -7.52 0.87 -22.65
C SER A 161 -6.02 0.98 -22.90
N PHE A 162 -5.38 -0.14 -23.22
CA PHE A 162 -4.04 -0.19 -23.77
C PHE A 162 -3.95 -1.39 -24.72
N THR A 163 -3.69 -1.14 -25.99
CA THR A 163 -3.74 -2.13 -27.06
C THR A 163 -2.59 -1.96 -28.04
N ALA A 164 -2.11 -3.07 -28.60
CA ALA A 164 -1.11 -3.11 -29.65
C ALA A 164 -1.66 -3.99 -30.77
N ARG A 165 -1.82 -3.46 -31.98
CA ARG A 165 -2.39 -4.20 -33.11
C ARG A 165 -1.55 -4.03 -34.36
N TRP A 166 -1.30 -5.13 -35.05
CA TRP A 166 -0.65 -5.14 -36.35
C TRP A 166 -1.49 -4.37 -37.40
N GLN A 167 -0.80 -3.55 -38.20
CA GLN A 167 -1.32 -2.82 -39.36
C GLN A 167 -0.28 -2.95 -40.48
N GLY A 168 -0.37 -4.04 -41.25
CA GLY A 168 0.70 -4.41 -42.19
C GLY A 168 1.99 -4.74 -41.44
N GLN A 169 3.09 -4.05 -41.75
CA GLN A 169 4.39 -4.22 -41.10
C GLN A 169 4.60 -3.33 -39.86
N GLN A 170 3.57 -2.57 -39.45
CA GLN A 170 3.63 -1.66 -38.31
C GLN A 170 2.74 -2.16 -37.18
N VAL A 171 3.02 -1.72 -35.96
CA VAL A 171 2.15 -1.96 -34.79
C VAL A 171 1.59 -0.62 -34.32
N ALA A 172 0.28 -0.48 -34.37
CA ALA A 172 -0.41 0.64 -33.74
C ALA A 172 -0.60 0.34 -32.26
N VAL A 173 0.12 1.08 -31.41
CA VAL A 173 -0.02 1.06 -29.97
C VAL A 173 -0.94 2.21 -29.56
N ARG A 174 -2.06 1.91 -28.90
CA ARG A 174 -3.07 2.88 -28.50
C ARG A 174 -3.43 2.73 -27.04
N TRP A 175 -3.57 3.85 -26.35
CA TRP A 175 -4.10 3.87 -25.00
C TRP A 175 -5.07 5.02 -24.80
N ALA A 176 -5.97 4.85 -23.83
CA ALA A 176 -6.90 5.88 -23.41
C ALA A 176 -6.89 5.98 -21.88
N THR A 177 -6.95 7.20 -21.39
CA THR A 177 -6.97 7.54 -19.97
C THR A 177 -8.34 8.13 -19.64
N ALA A 178 -8.84 7.91 -18.42
CA ALA A 178 -10.05 8.56 -17.90
C ALA A 178 -9.73 9.89 -17.21
N ALA A 179 -8.50 10.03 -16.71
CA ALA A 179 -7.94 11.22 -16.10
C ALA A 179 -6.41 11.15 -16.19
N GLU A 180 -5.77 12.31 -16.21
CA GLU A 180 -4.32 12.51 -16.21
C GLU A 180 -4.01 13.60 -15.20
N ILE A 181 -3.83 13.20 -13.95
CA ILE A 181 -3.62 14.14 -12.85
C ILE A 181 -2.14 14.04 -12.49
N ASN A 182 -1.44 15.17 -12.47
CA ASN A 182 0.00 15.21 -12.28
C ASN A 182 0.82 14.48 -13.35
N THR A 183 0.21 14.04 -14.46
CA THR A 183 0.95 13.47 -15.59
C THR A 183 1.69 14.55 -16.38
N TRP A 184 3.00 14.39 -16.54
CA TRP A 184 3.82 15.16 -17.48
C TRP A 184 3.72 14.55 -18.89
N GLY A 185 3.76 13.21 -18.98
CA GLY A 185 3.53 12.50 -20.24
C GLY A 185 3.94 11.03 -20.17
N PHE A 186 4.19 10.44 -21.33
CA PHE A 186 4.37 9.00 -21.46
C PHE A 186 5.60 8.61 -22.30
N HIS A 187 6.14 7.43 -21.98
CA HIS A 187 7.05 6.67 -22.81
C HIS A 187 6.49 5.29 -23.10
N LEU A 188 6.77 4.77 -24.30
CA LEU A 188 6.52 3.36 -24.63
C LEU A 188 7.82 2.57 -24.66
N PHE A 189 7.73 1.34 -24.16
CA PHE A 189 8.79 0.34 -24.21
C PHE A 189 8.31 -0.90 -24.95
N ARG A 190 9.21 -1.57 -25.65
CA ARG A 190 8.94 -2.79 -26.42
C ARG A 190 9.97 -3.87 -26.11
N SER A 191 9.53 -5.13 -26.08
CA SER A 191 10.39 -6.31 -26.03
C SER A 191 9.88 -7.42 -26.95
N ALA A 192 10.77 -8.27 -27.46
CA ALA A 192 10.41 -9.53 -28.13
C ALA A 192 10.09 -10.66 -27.12
N THR A 193 10.30 -10.42 -25.83
CA THR A 193 10.00 -11.35 -24.73
C THR A 193 9.10 -10.66 -23.71
N GLN A 194 8.39 -11.43 -22.88
CA GLN A 194 7.56 -10.86 -21.82
C GLN A 194 8.38 -10.22 -20.67
N GLN A 195 9.70 -10.40 -20.65
CA GLN A 195 10.55 -9.89 -19.58
C GLN A 195 10.75 -8.37 -19.72
N ARG A 196 10.37 -7.62 -18.68
CA ARG A 196 10.54 -6.16 -18.62
C ARG A 196 12.00 -5.73 -18.76
N ALA A 197 12.95 -6.51 -18.24
CA ALA A 197 14.38 -6.24 -18.33
C ALA A 197 14.92 -6.22 -19.78
N SER A 198 14.22 -6.91 -20.69
CA SER A 198 14.57 -6.96 -22.12
C SER A 198 13.91 -5.84 -22.93
N ALA A 199 13.09 -5.00 -22.30
CA ALA A 199 12.34 -3.97 -23.00
C ALA A 199 13.16 -2.70 -23.23
N THR A 200 13.13 -2.19 -24.46
CA THR A 200 13.79 -0.96 -24.87
C THR A 200 12.76 0.14 -25.09
N ARG A 201 13.08 1.38 -24.71
CA ARG A 201 12.22 2.55 -25.00
C ARG A 201 12.15 2.77 -26.52
N ILE A 202 10.94 2.85 -27.07
CA ILE A 202 10.70 3.09 -28.52
C ILE A 202 10.27 4.52 -28.83
N THR A 203 9.92 5.30 -27.81
CA THR A 203 9.60 6.72 -27.95
C THR A 203 10.88 7.55 -27.80
N PRO A 204 11.24 8.41 -28.79
CA PRO A 204 12.47 9.19 -28.74
C PRO A 204 12.38 10.41 -27.81
N ALA A 205 11.16 10.91 -27.60
CA ALA A 205 10.83 11.99 -26.70
C ALA A 205 9.57 11.62 -25.92
N ILE A 206 9.27 12.39 -24.87
CA ILE A 206 8.05 12.20 -24.11
C ILE A 206 6.82 12.53 -24.95
N ILE A 207 5.79 11.69 -24.84
CA ILE A 207 4.46 11.97 -25.39
C ILE A 207 3.70 12.76 -24.32
N LEU A 208 3.54 14.07 -24.52
CA LEU A 208 2.95 14.95 -23.52
C LEU A 208 1.49 14.60 -23.24
N ALA A 209 1.14 14.64 -21.96
CA ALA A 209 -0.23 14.49 -21.49
C ALA A 209 -1.14 15.62 -22.02
N SER A 210 -2.33 15.24 -22.47
CA SER A 210 -3.34 16.11 -23.11
C SER A 210 -4.70 16.04 -22.41
N GLY A 211 -4.88 15.15 -21.43
CA GLY A 211 -6.13 14.78 -20.76
C GLY A 211 -6.31 15.35 -19.35
N ARG A 212 -5.70 16.50 -19.05
CA ARG A 212 -5.65 17.09 -17.70
C ARG A 212 -7.02 17.36 -17.04
N ASN A 213 -8.10 17.42 -17.81
CA ASN A 213 -9.46 17.70 -17.34
C ASN A 213 -10.49 16.57 -17.63
N GLY A 214 -10.04 15.34 -17.89
CA GLY A 214 -10.99 14.23 -18.14
C GLY A 214 -10.46 13.07 -19.00
N GLY A 215 -9.13 12.92 -19.08
CA GLY A 215 -8.47 11.89 -19.88
C GLY A 215 -8.27 12.26 -21.34
N ALA A 216 -7.48 11.46 -22.05
CA ALA A 216 -7.21 11.60 -23.47
C ALA A 216 -6.94 10.24 -24.11
N THR A 217 -6.92 10.22 -25.45
CA THR A 217 -6.54 9.04 -26.23
C THR A 217 -5.27 9.34 -27.01
N TYR A 218 -4.38 8.36 -27.04
CA TYR A 218 -3.10 8.46 -27.69
C TYR A 218 -2.89 7.30 -28.65
N SER A 219 -2.01 7.53 -29.63
CA SER A 219 -1.59 6.53 -30.58
C SER A 219 -0.12 6.71 -30.91
N TRP A 220 0.61 5.61 -30.99
CA TRP A 220 1.98 5.53 -31.47
C TRP A 220 2.08 4.44 -32.53
N ILE A 221 2.83 4.71 -33.60
CA ILE A 221 3.12 3.73 -34.64
C ILE A 221 4.53 3.21 -34.43
N ASP A 222 4.64 1.93 -34.11
CA ASP A 222 5.92 1.23 -34.00
C ASP A 222 6.27 0.47 -35.28
N THR A 223 7.57 0.44 -35.60
CA THR A 223 8.15 -0.24 -36.76
C THR A 223 9.22 -1.24 -36.30
N PRO A 224 8.83 -2.34 -35.63
CA PRO A 224 9.77 -3.25 -34.99
C PRO A 224 10.60 -4.10 -35.96
N GLY A 225 10.30 -4.04 -37.26
CA GLY A 225 10.87 -4.93 -38.26
C GLY A 225 10.34 -6.37 -38.13
N SER A 226 10.76 -7.24 -39.04
CA SER A 226 10.24 -8.61 -39.19
C SER A 226 10.96 -9.67 -38.34
N GLN A 227 11.59 -9.28 -37.22
CA GLN A 227 12.39 -10.21 -36.41
C GLN A 227 11.56 -11.11 -35.48
N ALA A 228 10.37 -10.67 -35.07
CA ALA A 228 9.46 -11.46 -34.24
C ALA A 228 8.00 -11.28 -34.70
N THR A 229 7.20 -12.32 -34.53
CA THR A 229 5.75 -12.31 -34.81
C THR A 229 4.93 -11.75 -33.64
N ILE A 230 5.52 -11.72 -32.44
CA ILE A 230 4.90 -11.24 -31.21
C ILE A 230 5.83 -10.22 -30.55
N TYR A 231 5.27 -9.08 -30.15
CA TYR A 231 5.94 -8.08 -29.33
C TYR A 231 5.12 -7.73 -28.09
N TYR A 232 5.83 -7.43 -27.01
CA TYR A 232 5.29 -6.99 -25.73
C TYR A 232 5.55 -5.50 -25.55
N TYR A 233 4.57 -4.77 -25.02
CA TYR A 233 4.63 -3.32 -24.84
C TYR A 233 4.27 -2.90 -23.42
N TRP A 234 5.03 -1.94 -22.89
CA TRP A 234 4.75 -1.27 -21.63
C TRP A 234 4.52 0.22 -21.90
N LEU A 235 3.57 0.79 -21.19
CA LEU A 235 3.36 2.23 -21.09
C LEU A 235 3.99 2.68 -19.78
N GLN A 236 5.01 3.52 -19.86
CA GLN A 236 5.53 4.25 -18.72
C GLN A 236 4.90 5.63 -18.72
N GLU A 237 4.32 6.00 -17.60
CA GLU A 237 3.98 7.35 -17.29
C GLU A 237 5.12 8.06 -16.57
N ILE A 238 5.21 9.37 -16.79
CA ILE A 238 6.06 10.30 -16.07
C ILE A 238 5.16 11.38 -15.47
N GLU A 239 5.26 11.58 -14.17
CA GLU A 239 4.56 12.65 -13.45
C GLU A 239 5.35 13.98 -13.51
N GLN A 240 4.72 15.09 -13.10
CA GLN A 240 5.33 16.43 -13.12
C GLN A 240 6.56 16.55 -12.19
N ASP A 241 6.65 15.69 -11.18
CA ASP A 241 7.79 15.60 -10.26
C ASP A 241 8.89 14.65 -10.75
N GLY A 242 8.68 13.99 -11.90
CA GLY A 242 9.59 13.03 -12.51
C GLY A 242 9.45 11.59 -12.01
N THR A 243 8.53 11.31 -11.07
CA THR A 243 8.19 9.93 -10.72
C THR A 243 7.58 9.20 -11.92
N THR A 244 7.68 7.88 -11.93
CA THR A 244 7.20 7.08 -13.07
C THR A 244 6.41 5.86 -12.64
N HIS A 245 5.39 5.52 -13.43
CA HIS A 245 4.54 4.33 -13.24
C HIS A 245 4.49 3.54 -14.52
N GLU A 246 4.38 2.21 -14.43
CA GLU A 246 4.35 1.36 -15.61
C GLU A 246 3.07 0.52 -15.68
N TYR A 247 2.57 0.36 -16.90
CA TYR A 247 1.37 -0.40 -17.23
C TYR A 247 1.70 -1.43 -18.33
N GLY A 248 1.16 -2.65 -18.18
CA GLY A 248 1.40 -3.77 -19.10
C GLY A 248 2.23 -4.91 -18.47
N PRO A 249 2.84 -5.79 -19.28
CA PRO A 249 2.87 -5.72 -20.73
C PRO A 249 1.51 -6.02 -21.37
N ILE A 250 1.25 -5.39 -22.50
CA ILE A 250 0.29 -5.89 -23.48
C ILE A 250 1.05 -6.58 -24.61
N VAL A 251 0.37 -7.44 -25.37
CA VAL A 251 0.97 -8.23 -26.44
C VAL A 251 0.23 -7.98 -27.75
N THR A 252 0.94 -7.96 -28.87
CA THR A 252 0.30 -8.02 -30.19
C THR A 252 -0.49 -9.33 -30.31
N PRO A 253 -1.77 -9.32 -30.74
CA PRO A 253 -2.49 -10.54 -31.05
C PRO A 253 -1.69 -11.42 -32.02
N ALA A 254 -1.82 -12.73 -31.90
CA ALA A 254 -1.31 -13.64 -32.93
C ALA A 254 -1.96 -13.25 -34.27
N SER A 255 -1.13 -13.11 -35.30
CA SER A 255 -1.55 -12.81 -36.68
C SER A 255 -2.41 -13.90 -37.27
#